data_AF-A0A965D8H5-F1
#
_entry.id   AF-A0A965D8H5-F1
#
_cell.length_a   1.000
_cell.length_b   1.000
_cell.length_c   1.000
_cell.angle_alpha   90.00
_cell.angle_beta   90.00
_cell.angle_gamma   90.00
#
_symmetry.space_group_name_H-M   'P 1'
#
loop_
_entity.id
_entity.type
_entity.pdbx_description
1 polymer ?
#
loop_
_entity_poly.entity_id
_entity_poly.type
_entity_poly.pdbx_seq_one_letter_code
_entity_poly.pdbx_strand_id
1 'polypeptide(L)' 'YADAICKVVADWVPFAYKAFEDYRMGGATLSATALGCVRRMLAGEDVRQDNSGMSAGEWREFQQLIGPSQA' A
#
# COMPACT_ATOMS: atom_id res chain seq x y z
N TYR A 1 10.48 7.44 -19.58
CA TYR A 1 10.68 6.14 -20.28
C TYR A 1 9.80 5.03 -19.72
N ALA A 2 9.71 4.85 -18.39
CA ALA A 2 8.86 3.81 -17.77
C ALA A 2 7.41 3.82 -18.27
N ASP A 3 6.78 4.99 -18.38
CA ASP A 3 5.38 5.10 -18.86
C ASP A 3 5.21 4.64 -20.31
N ALA A 4 6.19 4.96 -21.17
CA ALA A 4 6.17 4.54 -22.57
C ALA A 4 6.34 3.01 -22.69
N ILE A 5 7.19 2.42 -21.85
CA ILE A 5 7.36 0.97 -21.79
C ILE A 5 6.08 0.30 -21.27
N CYS A 6 5.44 0.85 -20.23
CA CYS A 6 4.19 0.32 -19.70
C CYS A 6 3.08 0.30 -20.76
N LYS A 7 2.97 1.36 -21.58
CA LYS A 7 2.02 1.39 -22.71
C LYS A 7 2.27 0.26 -23.71
N VAL A 8 3.52 0.06 -24.13
CA VAL A 8 3.87 -1.02 -25.08
C VAL A 8 3.57 -2.40 -24.48
N VAL A 9 3.88 -2.61 -23.20
CA VAL A 9 3.60 -3.88 -22.50
C VAL A 9 2.09 -4.11 -22.33
N ALA A 10 1.32 -3.06 -22.04
CA ALA A 10 -0.13 -3.13 -21.97
C ALA A 10 -0.75 -3.56 -23.32
N ASP A 11 -0.23 -3.04 -24.43
CA ASP A 11 -0.68 -3.40 -25.78
C ASP A 11 -0.27 -4.84 -26.17
N TRP A 12 0.92 -5.29 -25.78
CA TRP A 12 1.44 -6.62 -26.15
C TRP A 12 0.86 -7.75 -25.28
N VAL A 13 0.80 -7.57 -23.96
CA VAL A 13 0.42 -8.62 -23.00
C VAL A 13 -0.64 -8.11 -22.01
N PRO A 14 -1.86 -7.77 -22.49
CA PRO A 14 -2.84 -7.01 -21.71
C PRO A 14 -3.29 -7.69 -20.42
N PHE A 15 -3.44 -9.02 -20.41
CA PHE A 15 -3.85 -9.76 -19.20
C PHE A 15 -2.74 -9.77 -18.14
N ALA A 16 -1.48 -9.94 -18.56
CA ALA A 16 -0.34 -9.91 -17.64
C ALA A 16 -0.10 -8.49 -17.11
N TYR A 17 -0.22 -7.48 -17.98
CA TYR A 17 -0.09 -6.08 -17.58
C TYR A 17 -1.19 -5.68 -16.59
N LYS A 18 -2.44 -6.07 -16.82
CA LYS A 18 -3.54 -5.80 -15.89
C LYS A 18 -3.30 -6.43 -14.51
N ALA A 19 -2.82 -7.67 -14.46
CA ALA A 19 -2.46 -8.30 -13.20
C ALA A 19 -1.28 -7.58 -12.51
N PHE A 20 -0.28 -7.14 -13.28
CA PHE A 20 0.83 -6.33 -12.75
C PHE A 20 0.33 -5.00 -12.18
N GLU A 21 -0.53 -4.28 -12.91
CA GLU A 21 -1.11 -3.02 -12.46
C GLU A 21 -1.86 -3.18 -11.14
N ASP A 22 -2.74 -4.19 -11.02
CA ASP A 22 -3.52 -4.46 -9.82
C ASP A 22 -2.64 -4.85 -8.62
N TYR A 23 -1.81 -5.88 -8.78
CA TYR A 23 -1.07 -6.46 -7.65
C TYR A 23 0.23 -5.72 -7.30
N ARG A 24 0.83 -4.98 -8.24
CA ARG A 24 2.13 -4.34 -8.03
C ARG A 24 2.07 -2.82 -8.02
N MET A 25 1.39 -2.20 -8.99
CA MET A 25 1.32 -0.74 -9.03
C MET A 25 0.27 -0.18 -8.06
N GLY A 26 -0.89 -0.83 -7.96
CA GLY A 26 -1.94 -0.50 -6.99
C GLY A 26 -1.75 -1.16 -5.62
N GLY A 27 -0.86 -2.14 -5.52
CA GLY A 27 -0.59 -2.88 -4.29
C GLY A 27 0.40 -2.18 -3.37
N ALA A 28 0.35 -2.53 -2.08
CA ALA A 28 1.32 -2.09 -1.09
C ALA A 28 1.72 -3.25 -0.18
N THR A 29 2.95 -3.21 0.33
CA THR A 29 3.45 -4.19 1.29
C THR A 29 3.37 -3.63 2.69
N LEU A 30 2.76 -4.38 3.60
CA LEU A 30 2.71 -4.05 5.03
C LEU A 30 3.69 -4.94 5.80
N SER A 31 4.39 -4.35 6.77
CA SER A 31 5.12 -5.12 7.78
C SER A 31 4.14 -5.91 8.67
N ALA A 32 4.64 -6.91 9.39
CA ALA A 32 3.81 -7.68 10.32
C ALA A 32 3.14 -6.78 11.38
N THR A 33 3.88 -5.79 11.90
CA THR A 33 3.38 -4.80 12.87
C THR A 33 2.28 -3.92 12.27
N ALA A 34 2.49 -3.42 11.05
CA ALA A 34 1.50 -2.60 10.35
C ALA A 34 0.21 -3.39 10.04
N LEU A 35 0.35 -4.65 9.60
CA LEU A 35 -0.81 -5.54 9.40
C LEU A 35 -1.57 -5.80 10.70
N GLY A 36 -0.86 -5.94 11.83
CA GLY A 36 -1.45 -6.04 13.16
C GLY A 36 -2.27 -4.79 13.52
N CYS A 37 -1.73 -3.60 13.24
CA CYS A 37 -2.44 -2.33 13.45
C CYS A 37 -3.72 -2.26 12.60
N VAL A 38 -3.67 -2.63 11.32
CA VAL A 38 -4.86 -2.67 10.45
C VAL A 38 -5.95 -3.58 11.02
N ARG A 39 -5.60 -4.78 11.49
CA ARG A 39 -6.56 -5.71 12.09
C ARG A 39 -7.24 -5.13 13.33
N ARG A 40 -6.47 -4.47 14.19
CA ARG A 40 -6.98 -3.79 15.40
C ARG A 40 -7.90 -2.62 15.05
N MET A 41 -7.51 -1.80 14.07
CA MET A 41 -8.35 -0.70 13.55
C MET A 41 -9.68 -1.23 12.99
N LEU A 42 -9.66 -2.33 12.21
CA LEU A 42 -10.87 -2.96 11.68
C LEU A 42 -11.76 -3.55 12.78
N ALA A 43 -11.18 -3.93 13.93
CA ALA A 43 -11.92 -4.35 15.12
C ALA A 43 -12.48 -3.16 15.94
N GLY A 44 -12.23 -1.91 15.52
CA GLY A 44 -12.70 -0.70 16.18
C GLY A 44 -11.78 -0.18 17.29
N GLU A 45 -10.57 -0.71 17.43
CA GLU A 45 -9.60 -0.20 18.40
C GLU A 45 -9.02 1.16 17.98
N ASP A 46 -8.84 2.05 18.96
CA ASP A 46 -8.09 3.30 18.78
C ASP A 46 -6.58 3.02 18.73
N VAL A 47 -6.07 2.82 17.51
CA VAL A 47 -4.65 2.61 17.25
C VAL A 47 -3.96 3.94 17.01
N ARG A 48 -3.00 4.27 17.88
CA ARG A 48 -2.22 5.50 17.89
C ARG A 48 -0.74 5.16 17.83
N GLN A 49 0.11 6.14 17.48
CA GLN A 49 1.55 5.92 17.36
C GLN A 49 2.16 5.27 18.62
N ASP A 50 1.78 5.76 19.79
CA ASP A 50 2.25 5.30 21.11
C ASP A 50 1.90 3.84 21.43
N ASN A 51 0.81 3.30 20.85
CA ASN A 51 0.34 1.93 21.07
C ASN A 51 0.46 1.02 19.82
N SER A 52 1.08 1.51 18.75
CA SER A 52 1.22 0.81 17.48
C SER A 52 2.39 -0.18 17.45
N GLY A 53 3.39 0.03 18.30
CA GLY A 53 4.66 -0.71 18.26
C GLY A 53 5.58 -0.31 17.09
N MET A 54 5.22 0.72 16.32
CA MET A 54 6.05 1.29 15.25
C MET A 54 6.86 2.49 15.76
N SER A 55 8.04 2.71 15.17
CA SER A 55 8.76 3.97 15.31
C SER A 55 8.00 5.14 14.68
N ALA A 56 8.43 6.37 14.96
CA ALA A 56 7.80 7.57 14.38
C ALA A 56 7.87 7.64 12.85
N GLY A 57 8.93 7.09 12.24
CA GLY A 57 9.09 7.01 10.80
C GLY A 57 8.13 5.99 10.19
N GLU A 58 8.15 4.76 10.71
CA GLU A 58 7.26 3.67 10.27
C GLU A 58 5.78 4.05 10.43
N TRP A 59 5.41 4.71 11.52
CA TRP A 59 4.05 5.19 11.71
C TRP A 59 3.62 6.21 10.66
N ARG A 60 4.53 7.12 10.27
CA ARG A 60 4.26 8.11 9.21
C ARG A 60 4.07 7.43 7.86
N GLU A 61 4.93 6.49 7.51
CA GLU A 61 4.83 5.72 6.26
C GLU A 61 3.55 4.89 6.24
N PHE A 62 3.21 4.24 7.35
CA PHE A 62 1.96 3.51 7.51
C PHE A 62 0.74 4.39 7.29
N GLN A 63 0.68 5.56 7.95
CA GLN A 63 -0.42 6.52 7.79
C GLN A 63 -0.51 7.09 6.37
N GLN A 64 0.61 7.31 5.69
CA GLN A 64 0.62 7.71 4.28
C GLN A 64 0.06 6.61 3.38
N LEU A 65 0.27 5.34 3.74
CA LEU A 65 -0.17 4.20 2.96
C LEU A 65 -1.67 3.90 3.11
N ILE A 66 -2.21 4.02 4.33
CA ILE A 66 -3.63 3.70 4.60
C ILE A 66 -4.54 4.92 4.68
N GLY A 67 -3.96 6.12 4.75
CA GLY A 67 -4.69 7.39 4.79
C GLY A 67 -5.36 7.71 3.45
N PRO A 68 -6.29 8.69 3.43
CA PRO A 68 -6.92 9.11 2.19
C PRO A 68 -5.86 9.53 1.18
N SER A 69 -5.96 8.99 -0.04
CA SER A 69 -5.10 9.37 -1.16
C SER A 69 -5.18 10.89 -1.32
N GLN A 70 -4.02 11.56 -1.24
CA GLN A 70 -3.94 12.99 -1.57
C GLN A 70 -4.15 13.09 -3.08
N ALA A 71 -5.36 13.46 -3.48
CA ALA A 71 -5.71 13.82 -4.85
C ALA A 71 -5.03 15.13 -5.26
#